data_AF-A0A8B8Q7I9-F1
#
_entry.id   AF-A0A8B8Q7I9-F1
#
_cell.length_a   1.000
_cell.length_b   1.000
_cell.length_c   1.000
_cell.angle_alpha   90.00
_cell.angle_beta   90.00
_cell.angle_gamma   90.00
#
_symmetry.space_group_name_H-M   'P 1'
#
loop_
_entity.id
_entity.type
_entity.pdbx_description
1 polymer ?
#
loop_
_entity_poly.entity_id
_entity_poly.type
_entity_poly.pdbx_seq_one_letter_code
_entity_poly.pdbx_strand_id
1 'polypeptide(L)'
;MKLSSIGTPLLSPFILVLLLLLMVPPRLSLADVGTGAHYSPPYTPTACFGNDPAQFPSSNFFAAAGEGIWDNGASCGRQYLVRCISASVSGTCVPGKTIQVRIVDRALSSSSRPSSSGATVVLSTTAFGAITKLSAAAINVEYQQV
;
A
#
# COMPACT_ATOMS: atom_id res chain seq x y z
N MET A 1 3.97 -68.79 22.83
CA MET A 1 3.89 -67.31 22.77
C MET A 1 4.51 -66.86 21.46
N LYS A 2 3.73 -66.29 20.53
CA LYS A 2 4.20 -65.77 19.24
C LYS A 2 4.36 -64.26 19.39
N LEU A 3 5.60 -63.75 19.33
CA LEU A 3 5.87 -62.32 19.25
C LEU A 3 5.57 -61.87 17.80
N SER A 4 4.50 -61.11 17.63
CA SER A 4 4.19 -60.43 16.38
C SER A 4 5.16 -59.27 16.20
N SER A 5 6.03 -59.35 15.19
CA SER A 5 6.94 -58.28 14.79
C SER A 5 6.12 -57.12 14.20
N ILE A 6 6.12 -55.97 14.87
CA ILE A 6 5.49 -54.74 14.40
C ILE A 6 6.45 -54.11 13.39
N GLY A 7 6.21 -54.35 12.11
CA GLY A 7 6.92 -53.68 11.03
C GLY A 7 6.55 -52.20 11.03
N THR A 8 7.48 -51.34 11.42
CA THR A 8 7.37 -49.88 11.22
C THR A 8 7.29 -49.60 9.72
N PRO A 9 6.22 -48.98 9.21
CA PRO A 9 6.16 -48.63 7.80
C PRO A 9 7.24 -47.58 7.52
N LEU A 10 8.22 -47.94 6.69
CA LEU A 10 9.16 -46.99 6.09
C LEU A 10 8.33 -45.98 5.29
N LEU A 11 8.10 -44.80 5.89
CA LEU A 11 7.48 -43.67 5.21
C LEU A 11 8.25 -43.43 3.91
N SER A 12 7.57 -43.64 2.78
CA SER A 12 8.14 -43.45 1.45
C SER A 12 8.81 -42.07 1.35
N PRO A 13 10.02 -41.94 0.79
CA PRO A 13 10.72 -40.66 0.68
C PRO A 13 9.88 -39.59 -0.03
N PHE A 14 8.96 -40.00 -0.91
CA PHE A 14 7.99 -39.09 -1.55
C PHE A 14 7.02 -38.44 -0.57
N ILE A 15 6.56 -39.19 0.45
CA ILE A 15 5.66 -38.68 1.49
C ILE A 15 6.41 -37.66 2.35
N LEU A 16 7.68 -37.92 2.68
CA LEU A 16 8.52 -37.01 3.45
C LEU A 16 8.79 -35.69 2.70
N VAL A 17 9.08 -35.77 1.40
CA VAL A 17 9.27 -34.58 0.54
C VAL A 17 7.99 -33.77 0.42
N LEU A 18 6.83 -34.42 0.24
CA LEU A 18 5.53 -33.74 0.18
C LEU A 18 5.20 -33.00 1.49
N LEU A 19 5.46 -33.63 2.65
CA LEU A 19 5.30 -32.97 3.95
C LEU A 19 6.24 -31.76 4.10
N LEU A 20 7.50 -31.87 3.65
CA LEU A 20 8.46 -30.76 3.70
C LEU A 20 8.02 -29.56 2.85
N LEU A 21 7.43 -29.81 1.67
CA LEU A 21 6.87 -28.75 0.82
C LEU A 21 5.65 -28.06 1.44
N LEU A 22 4.81 -28.80 2.18
CA LEU A 22 3.65 -28.24 2.90
C LEU A 22 4.03 -27.39 4.12
N MET A 23 5.24 -27.58 4.66
CA MET A 23 5.79 -26.78 5.77
C MET A 23 6.36 -25.43 5.33
N VAL A 24 6.45 -25.16 4.02
CA VAL A 24 6.88 -23.86 3.52
C VAL A 24 5.66 -22.92 3.52
N PRO A 25 5.57 -21.94 4.43
CA PRO A 25 4.46 -21.00 4.39
C PRO A 25 4.51 -20.21 3.07
N PRO A 26 3.38 -20.03 2.37
CA PRO A 26 3.35 -19.15 1.22
C PRO A 26 3.81 -17.76 1.68
N ARG A 27 4.68 -17.11 0.89
CA ARG A 27 5.01 -15.70 1.13
C ARG A 27 3.76 -14.88 0.82
N LEU A 28 2.92 -14.65 1.83
CA LEU A 28 1.80 -13.73 1.73
C LEU A 28 2.40 -12.33 1.53
N SER A 29 2.28 -11.80 0.32
CA SER A 29 2.49 -10.38 0.09
C SER A 29 1.37 -9.66 0.83
N LEU A 30 1.71 -8.97 1.93
CA LEU A 30 0.75 -8.15 2.69
C LEU A 30 0.49 -6.79 2.02
N ALA A 31 1.19 -6.50 0.93
CA ALA A 31 1.03 -5.27 0.19
C ALA A 31 0.05 -5.44 -0.96
N ASP A 32 -0.84 -4.47 -1.08
CA ASP A 32 -1.80 -4.35 -2.17
C ASP A 32 -1.24 -3.41 -3.26
N VAL A 33 -1.82 -3.49 -4.46
CA VAL A 33 -1.41 -2.70 -5.62
C VAL A 33 -2.54 -1.79 -6.05
N GLY A 34 -2.22 -0.55 -6.36
CA GLY A 34 -3.21 0.43 -6.79
C GLY A 34 -2.61 1.55 -7.62
N THR A 35 -3.45 2.54 -7.89
CA THR A 35 -3.04 3.74 -8.62
C THR A 35 -2.70 4.85 -7.63
N GLY A 36 -1.51 5.41 -7.76
CA GLY A 36 -1.08 6.62 -7.08
C GLY A 36 -1.29 7.85 -7.95
N ALA A 37 -1.78 8.94 -7.37
CA ALA A 37 -1.85 10.26 -8.00
C ALA A 37 -1.35 11.32 -7.02
N HIS A 38 -1.38 12.60 -7.42
CA HIS A 38 -1.10 13.71 -6.52
C HIS A 38 -2.16 14.81 -6.57
N TYR A 39 -2.17 15.64 -5.55
CA TYR A 39 -3.02 16.83 -5.45
C TYR A 39 -2.24 17.97 -4.79
N SER A 40 -2.65 19.19 -5.08
CA SER A 40 -1.94 20.42 -4.71
C SER A 40 -2.70 21.22 -3.65
N PRO A 41 -2.07 22.18 -2.96
CA PRO A 41 -2.80 23.10 -2.10
C PRO A 41 -3.92 23.84 -2.86
N PRO A 42 -4.99 24.28 -2.16
CA PRO A 42 -5.18 24.16 -0.71
C PRO A 42 -5.51 22.72 -0.29
N TYR A 43 -4.89 22.27 0.80
CA TYR A 43 -5.12 20.93 1.37
C TYR A 43 -6.27 20.89 2.39
N THR A 44 -6.83 22.05 2.74
CA THR A 44 -7.96 22.18 3.66
C THR A 44 -9.13 22.88 2.97
N PRO A 45 -10.38 22.62 3.38
CA PRO A 45 -10.77 21.61 4.38
C PRO A 45 -10.56 20.18 3.88
N THR A 46 -10.32 19.26 4.80
CA THR A 46 -10.29 17.82 4.52
C THR A 46 -11.58 17.13 5.00
N ALA A 47 -11.88 15.98 4.41
CA ALA A 47 -12.99 15.13 4.82
C ALA A 47 -12.81 14.54 6.23
N CYS A 48 -11.58 14.35 6.71
CA CYS A 48 -11.33 13.72 8.01
C CYS A 48 -11.37 14.70 9.17
N PHE A 49 -10.70 15.85 9.05
CA PHE A 49 -10.44 16.75 10.17
C PHE A 49 -10.73 18.23 9.84
N GLY A 50 -11.40 18.50 8.71
CA GLY A 50 -11.82 19.84 8.32
C GLY A 50 -10.63 20.78 8.14
N ASN A 51 -10.68 21.93 8.81
CA ASN A 51 -9.68 23.00 8.69
C ASN A 51 -8.53 22.90 9.70
N ASP A 52 -8.44 21.83 10.50
CA ASP A 52 -7.40 21.70 11.51
C ASP A 52 -6.01 21.47 10.87
N PRO A 53 -5.05 22.42 10.95
CA PRO A 53 -3.73 22.22 10.38
C PRO A 53 -2.90 21.17 11.12
N ALA A 54 -3.24 20.83 12.38
CA ALA A 54 -2.50 19.82 13.16
C ALA A 54 -2.66 18.40 12.60
N GLN A 55 -3.57 18.18 11.65
CA GLN A 55 -3.75 16.88 10.98
C GLN A 55 -2.58 16.50 10.07
N PHE A 56 -1.81 17.49 9.59
CA PHE A 56 -0.72 17.26 8.63
C PHE A 56 0.58 16.91 9.37
N PRO A 57 1.24 15.79 9.02
CA PRO A 57 2.57 15.49 9.53
C PRO A 57 3.58 16.57 9.12
N SER A 58 4.58 16.84 9.96
CA SER A 58 5.65 17.83 9.68
C SER A 58 6.47 17.52 8.42
N SER A 59 6.51 16.26 8.00
CA SER A 59 7.13 15.82 6.73
C SER A 59 6.31 16.19 5.49
N ASN A 60 5.06 16.63 5.67
CA ASN A 60 4.05 16.74 4.61
C ASN A 60 3.77 15.42 3.89
N PHE A 61 4.05 14.26 4.51
CA PHE A 61 3.71 12.95 3.98
C PHE A 61 2.30 12.54 4.40
N PHE A 62 1.33 13.01 3.64
CA PHE A 62 -0.07 12.68 3.81
C PHE A 62 -0.73 12.40 2.45
N ALA A 63 -1.92 11.83 2.49
CA ALA A 63 -2.68 11.49 1.30
C ALA A 63 -4.19 11.62 1.52
N ALA A 64 -4.92 11.77 0.43
CA ALA A 64 -6.34 11.53 0.35
C ALA A 64 -6.60 10.08 -0.09
N ALA A 65 -7.54 9.42 0.58
CA ALA A 65 -7.93 8.05 0.26
C ALA A 65 -8.93 8.02 -0.91
N GLY A 66 -8.63 7.20 -1.92
CA GLY A 66 -9.57 6.86 -2.98
C GLY A 66 -10.70 5.97 -2.48
N GLU A 67 -11.76 5.83 -3.27
CA GLU A 67 -12.99 5.12 -2.86
C GLU A 67 -12.74 3.65 -2.46
N GLY A 68 -11.71 3.00 -3.04
CA GLY A 68 -11.33 1.62 -2.68
C GLY A 68 -10.76 1.47 -1.27
N ILE A 69 -10.21 2.53 -0.68
CA ILE A 69 -9.61 2.50 0.67
C ILE A 69 -10.22 3.54 1.62
N TRP A 70 -11.18 4.34 1.16
CA TRP A 70 -11.83 5.38 1.97
C TRP A 70 -12.57 4.80 3.18
N ASP A 71 -13.21 3.64 2.99
CA ASP A 71 -13.87 2.87 4.05
C ASP A 71 -14.87 3.70 4.86
N ASN A 72 -15.71 4.48 4.17
CA ASN A 72 -16.69 5.40 4.78
C ASN A 72 -16.09 6.34 5.85
N GLY A 73 -14.82 6.74 5.69
CA GLY A 73 -14.10 7.60 6.61
C GLY A 73 -13.36 6.86 7.73
N ALA A 74 -13.52 5.54 7.86
CA ALA A 74 -12.74 4.74 8.81
C ALA A 74 -11.24 4.70 8.45
N SER A 75 -10.87 5.15 7.25
CA SER A 75 -9.48 5.35 6.84
C SER A 75 -8.81 6.58 7.42
N CYS A 76 -9.56 7.53 7.99
CA CYS A 76 -9.01 8.75 8.56
C CYS A 76 -7.96 8.46 9.64
N GLY A 77 -6.76 9.02 9.47
CA GLY A 77 -5.62 8.81 10.36
C GLY A 77 -4.88 7.48 10.18
N ARG A 78 -5.38 6.54 9.36
CA ARG A 78 -4.60 5.33 9.00
C ARG A 78 -3.31 5.73 8.32
N GLN A 79 -2.29 4.91 8.54
CA GLN A 79 -0.99 5.09 7.92
C GLN A 79 -0.72 3.98 6.91
N TYR A 80 -0.10 4.33 5.81
CA TYR A 80 0.28 3.41 4.76
C TYR A 80 1.76 3.58 4.42
N LEU A 81 2.47 2.47 4.30
CA LEU A 81 3.69 2.42 3.52
C LEU A 81 3.32 2.46 2.04
N VAL A 82 3.92 3.34 1.27
CA VAL A 82 3.63 3.53 -0.16
C VAL A 82 4.93 3.57 -0.96
N ARG A 83 4.97 2.84 -2.07
CA ARG A 83 6.11 2.77 -2.98
C ARG A 83 5.65 2.83 -4.44
N CYS A 84 6.33 3.63 -5.25
CA CYS A 84 6.14 3.61 -6.71
C CYS A 84 6.76 2.34 -7.29
N ILE A 85 5.98 1.55 -8.03
CA ILE A 85 6.46 0.31 -8.66
C ILE A 85 6.61 0.44 -10.18
N SER A 86 5.78 1.25 -10.84
CA SER A 86 5.90 1.58 -12.26
C SER A 86 5.09 2.82 -12.63
N ALA A 87 5.28 3.33 -13.84
CA ALA A 87 4.52 4.42 -14.43
C ALA A 87 4.46 4.25 -15.96
N SER A 88 3.65 5.07 -16.65
CA SER A 88 3.60 5.08 -18.11
C SER A 88 4.95 5.44 -18.75
N VAL A 89 5.70 6.35 -18.13
CA VAL A 89 7.06 6.72 -18.53
C VAL A 89 8.06 5.93 -17.70
N SER A 90 8.90 5.13 -18.36
CA SER A 90 9.95 4.36 -17.71
C SER A 90 10.94 5.28 -16.96
N GLY A 91 11.44 4.82 -15.81
CA GLY A 91 12.35 5.59 -14.96
C GLY A 91 11.68 6.67 -14.09
N THR A 92 10.34 6.79 -14.12
CA THR A 92 9.60 7.73 -13.26
C THR A 92 9.77 7.41 -11.78
N CYS A 93 9.72 6.15 -11.36
CA CYS A 93 9.81 5.79 -9.95
C CYS A 93 11.24 5.96 -9.39
N VAL A 94 11.34 6.36 -8.12
CA VAL A 94 12.59 6.26 -7.36
C VAL A 94 12.76 4.81 -6.89
N PRO A 95 13.80 4.07 -7.34
CA PRO A 95 13.95 2.65 -7.00
C PRO A 95 14.11 2.43 -5.48
N GLY A 96 13.39 1.44 -4.95
CA GLY A 96 13.48 1.03 -3.54
C GLY A 96 12.97 2.05 -2.52
N LYS A 97 12.39 3.17 -2.96
CA LYS A 97 11.93 4.21 -2.06
C LYS A 97 10.49 3.94 -1.59
N THR A 98 10.35 3.71 -0.29
CA THR A 98 9.06 3.61 0.40
C THR A 98 8.92 4.78 1.36
N ILE A 99 7.73 5.38 1.42
CA ILE A 99 7.39 6.44 2.37
C ILE A 99 6.19 6.01 3.21
N GLN A 100 6.10 6.51 4.44
CA GLN A 100 4.90 6.36 5.26
C GLN A 100 4.04 7.61 5.11
N VAL A 101 2.78 7.44 4.75
CA VAL A 101 1.80 8.53 4.61
C VAL A 101 0.63 8.35 5.55
N ARG A 102 0.09 9.46 6.06
CA ARG A 102 -1.17 9.48 6.84
C ARG A 102 -2.34 9.85 5.93
N ILE A 103 -3.46 9.15 6.05
CA ILE A 103 -4.70 9.54 5.39
C ILE A 103 -5.33 10.71 6.15
N VAL A 104 -5.52 11.82 5.46
CA VAL A 104 -6.10 13.05 6.02
C VAL A 104 -7.35 13.52 5.28
N ASP A 105 -7.63 12.99 4.09
CA ASP A 105 -8.72 13.47 3.24
C ASP A 105 -9.34 12.33 2.40
N ARG A 106 -10.44 12.62 1.71
CA ARG A 106 -11.09 11.74 0.72
C ARG A 106 -10.86 12.30 -0.67
N ALA A 107 -10.32 11.49 -1.58
CA ALA A 107 -9.94 11.93 -2.91
C ALA A 107 -11.10 12.47 -3.76
N LEU A 108 -12.33 11.98 -3.54
CA LEU A 108 -13.51 12.44 -4.29
C LEU A 108 -13.97 13.84 -3.87
N SER A 109 -13.73 14.23 -2.62
CA SER A 109 -14.18 15.50 -2.05
C SER A 109 -13.03 16.43 -1.64
N SER A 110 -11.80 16.12 -2.07
CA SER A 110 -10.64 16.94 -1.78
C SER A 110 -10.79 18.32 -2.42
N SER A 111 -10.29 19.35 -1.73
CA SER A 111 -10.44 20.75 -2.17
C SER A 111 -9.79 21.03 -3.54
N SER A 112 -8.73 20.30 -3.87
CA SER A 112 -8.13 20.30 -5.19
C SER A 112 -8.36 18.98 -5.92
N ARG A 113 -8.46 19.06 -7.24
CA ARG A 113 -8.68 17.90 -8.10
C ARG A 113 -7.39 17.05 -8.16
N PRO A 114 -7.47 15.73 -7.93
CA PRO A 114 -6.36 14.83 -8.17
C PRO A 114 -5.86 14.87 -9.61
N SER A 115 -4.55 14.66 -9.81
CA SER A 115 -3.90 14.59 -11.14
C SER A 115 -4.43 13.46 -12.02
N SER A 116 -5.02 12.42 -11.41
CA SER A 116 -5.73 11.34 -12.09
C SER A 116 -6.98 10.95 -11.30
N SER A 117 -8.09 10.74 -12.00
CA SER A 117 -9.35 10.30 -11.39
C SER A 117 -9.31 8.83 -11.00
N GLY A 118 -9.98 8.46 -9.90
CA GLY A 118 -10.11 7.06 -9.48
C GLY A 118 -8.83 6.45 -8.92
N ALA A 119 -7.83 7.27 -8.56
CA ALA A 119 -6.62 6.80 -7.90
C ALA A 119 -6.93 6.25 -6.49
N THR A 120 -6.26 5.17 -6.12
CA THR A 120 -6.40 4.50 -4.82
C THR A 120 -5.80 5.35 -3.69
N VAL A 121 -4.62 5.94 -3.92
CA VAL A 121 -3.93 6.81 -2.97
C VAL A 121 -3.55 8.11 -3.68
N VAL A 122 -4.11 9.23 -3.23
CA VAL A 122 -3.80 10.55 -3.80
C VAL A 122 -2.86 11.28 -2.84
N LEU A 123 -1.59 11.31 -3.19
CA LEU A 123 -0.49 11.78 -2.34
C LEU A 123 -0.39 13.31 -2.36
N SER A 124 0.02 13.92 -1.24
CA SER A 124 0.45 15.33 -1.28
C SER A 124 1.56 15.52 -2.32
N THR A 125 1.75 16.73 -2.83
CA THR A 125 2.81 17.04 -3.79
C THR A 125 4.19 16.62 -3.26
N THR A 126 4.43 16.84 -1.96
CA THR A 126 5.67 16.46 -1.28
C THR A 126 5.84 14.94 -1.19
N ALA A 127 4.79 14.19 -0.84
CA ALA A 127 4.84 12.74 -0.79
C ALA A 127 5.04 12.11 -2.17
N PHE A 128 4.33 12.61 -3.19
CA PHE A 128 4.46 12.11 -4.57
C PHE A 128 5.86 12.36 -5.13
N GLY A 129 6.42 13.56 -4.91
CA GLY A 129 7.78 13.90 -5.33
C GLY A 129 8.86 13.13 -4.57
N ALA A 130 8.56 12.56 -3.41
CA ALA A 130 9.51 11.72 -2.67
C ALA A 130 9.70 10.34 -3.29
N ILE A 131 8.72 9.83 -4.07
CA ILE A 131 8.76 8.50 -4.70
C ILE A 131 8.84 8.53 -6.23
N THR A 132 8.82 9.72 -6.84
CA THR A 132 8.94 9.93 -8.30
C THR A 132 10.09 10.89 -8.64
N LYS A 133 10.71 10.68 -9.81
CA LYS A 133 11.79 11.51 -10.39
C LYS A 133 11.29 12.42 -11.51
N LEU A 134 10.26 11.99 -12.21
CA LEU A 134 9.68 12.65 -13.36
C LEU A 134 8.22 13.02 -13.06
N SER A 135 7.72 14.06 -13.72
CA SER A 135 6.31 14.42 -13.63
C SER A 135 5.45 13.32 -14.25
N ALA A 136 4.42 12.89 -13.51
CA ALA A 136 3.43 11.94 -13.97
C ALA A 136 2.07 12.25 -13.34
N ALA A 137 1.00 12.13 -14.13
CA ALA A 137 -0.35 12.28 -13.63
C ALA A 137 -0.79 11.10 -12.76
N ALA A 138 -0.28 9.91 -13.05
CA ALA A 138 -0.54 8.68 -12.31
C ALA A 138 0.69 7.77 -12.31
N ILE A 139 0.82 6.98 -11.26
CA ILE A 139 1.81 5.92 -11.10
C ILE A 139 1.12 4.66 -10.57
N ASN A 140 1.70 3.49 -10.79
CA ASN A 140 1.30 2.29 -10.06
C ASN A 140 2.07 2.27 -8.74
N VAL A 141 1.35 2.04 -7.65
CA VAL A 141 1.91 1.96 -6.31
C VAL A 141 1.63 0.61 -5.69
N GLU A 142 2.58 0.18 -4.89
CA GLU A 142 2.37 -0.82 -3.86
C GLU A 142 2.10 -0.08 -2.54
N TYR A 143 1.11 -0.52 -1.78
CA TYR A 143 0.77 0.07 -0.50
C TYR A 143 0.37 -0.97 0.55
N GLN A 144 0.73 -0.70 1.81
CA GLN A 144 0.43 -1.58 2.94
C GLN A 144 0.11 -0.75 4.18
N GLN A 145 -1.00 -1.08 4.86
CA GLN A 145 -1.34 -0.44 6.12
C GLN A 145 -0.35 -0.84 7.22
N VAL A 146 0.01 0.11 8.08
CA VAL A 146 0.93 -0.08 9.23
C VAL A 146 0.17 -0.14 10.55
#